data_AF-A0AA86XVF9-F1
#
_entry.id   AF-A0AA86XVF9-F1
#
_cell.length_a   1.000
_cell.length_b   1.000
_cell.length_c   1.000
_cell.angle_alpha   90.00
_cell.angle_beta   90.00
_cell.angle_gamma   90.00
#
_symmetry.space_group_name_H-M   'P 1'
#
loop_
_entity.id
_entity.type
_entity.pdbx_description
1 polymer ?
#
loop_
_entity_poly.entity_id
_entity_poly.type
_entity_poly.pdbx_seq_one_letter_code
_entity_poly.pdbx_strand_id
1 'polypeptide(L)'
;MRDRVRIMLGSREIVKRYIGDRLVWELDSLQKITFVGIETKLYGRFIAFHVNDHSSKFNGKVIKKIHIDGDKEVLRIPSNSQTPQLSGSSMYINNINEDIKRYFSENGASSSDFKPMNIIFFVE
;
A
#
# COMPACT_ATOMS: atom_id res chain seq x y z
N MET A 1 9.16 -18.29 -24.71
CA MET A 1 8.73 -18.95 -23.45
C MET A 1 8.40 -17.95 -22.33
N ARG A 2 7.75 -16.80 -22.62
CA ARG A 2 7.35 -15.82 -21.57
C ARG A 2 5.88 -15.97 -21.13
N ASP A 3 5.06 -16.70 -21.88
CA ASP A 3 3.60 -16.69 -21.69
C ASP A 3 3.04 -17.79 -20.78
N ARG A 4 3.79 -18.87 -20.52
CA ARG A 4 3.27 -20.02 -19.76
C ARG A 4 3.26 -19.83 -18.24
N VAL A 5 4.17 -19.01 -17.70
CA VAL A 5 4.28 -18.77 -16.24
C VAL A 5 3.12 -17.90 -15.73
N ARG A 6 2.58 -17.01 -16.58
CA ARG A 6 1.44 -16.15 -16.23
C ARG A 6 0.14 -16.92 -16.01
N ILE A 7 -0.07 -18.04 -16.71
CA ILE A 7 -1.33 -18.80 -16.68
C ILE A 7 -1.46 -19.63 -15.38
N MET A 8 -0.34 -20.09 -14.79
CA MET A 8 -0.38 -20.95 -13.60
C MET A 8 -0.55 -20.21 -12.26
N LEU A 9 -0.35 -18.90 -12.21
CA LEU A 9 -0.11 -18.18 -10.94
C LEU A 9 -1.16 -17.11 -10.60
N GLY A 10 -2.30 -17.09 -11.31
CA GLY A 10 -3.51 -16.34 -10.96
C GLY A 10 -3.29 -15.02 -10.22
N SER A 11 -3.05 -13.92 -10.93
CA SER A 11 -2.90 -12.55 -10.37
C SER A 11 -1.85 -12.31 -9.26
N ARG A 12 -1.15 -13.34 -8.77
CA ARG A 12 -0.13 -13.21 -7.72
C ARG A 12 1.17 -12.68 -8.30
N GLU A 13 1.72 -11.67 -7.66
CA GLU A 13 2.98 -11.04 -8.07
C GLU A 13 4.16 -11.88 -7.56
N ILE A 14 5.10 -12.18 -8.46
CA ILE A 14 6.31 -12.94 -8.14
C ILE A 14 7.47 -11.97 -8.13
N VAL A 15 8.13 -11.83 -6.99
CA VAL A 15 9.31 -10.97 -6.87
C VAL A 15 10.55 -11.86 -6.97
N LYS A 16 11.50 -11.45 -7.82
CA LYS A 16 12.80 -12.10 -7.92
C LYS A 16 13.65 -11.69 -6.73
N ARG A 17 14.19 -12.67 -5.99
CA ARG A 17 15.15 -12.43 -4.91
C ARG A 17 16.36 -13.34 -5.08
N TYR A 18 17.54 -12.83 -4.77
CA TYR A 18 18.76 -13.63 -4.67
C TYR A 18 18.98 -14.04 -3.21
N ILE A 19 19.20 -15.33 -2.98
CA ILE A 19 19.66 -15.88 -1.70
C ILE A 19 21.00 -16.58 -1.97
N GLY A 20 22.10 -15.92 -1.60
CA GLY A 20 23.43 -16.26 -2.12
C GLY A 20 23.46 -16.16 -3.65
N ASP A 21 23.98 -17.19 -4.31
CA ASP A 21 24.06 -17.24 -5.78
C ASP A 21 22.79 -17.78 -6.45
N ARG A 22 21.75 -18.11 -5.67
CA ARG A 22 20.52 -18.72 -6.19
C ARG A 22 19.42 -17.67 -6.39
N LEU A 23 18.90 -17.60 -7.61
CA LEU A 23 17.69 -16.85 -7.95
C LEU A 23 16.47 -17.64 -7.48
N VAL A 24 15.75 -17.10 -6.50
CA VAL A 24 14.54 -17.70 -5.92
C VAL A 24 13.34 -16.86 -6.32
N TRP A 25 12.26 -17.55 -6.70
CA TRP A 25 10.95 -16.97 -6.92
C TRP A 25 10.14 -17.14 -5.64
N GLU A 26 10.02 -16.09 -4.84
CA GLU A 26 9.14 -16.11 -3.67
C GLU A 26 7.77 -15.56 -4.09
N LEU A 27 6.71 -16.28 -3.72
CA LEU A 27 5.35 -15.76 -3.76
C LEU A 27 5.27 -14.65 -2.72
N ASP A 28 5.11 -13.41 -3.15
CA ASP A 28 4.77 -12.31 -2.26
C ASP A 28 3.33 -12.59 -1.78
N SER A 29 3.17 -13.13 -0.58
CA SER A 29 1.90 -13.60 -0.03
C SER A 29 0.95 -12.46 0.37
N LEU A 30 1.32 -11.21 0.07
CA LEU A 30 0.56 -10.04 0.46
C LEU A 30 -0.73 -9.93 -0.35
N GLN A 31 -1.84 -9.75 0.37
CA GLN A 31 -3.13 -9.43 -0.22
C GLN A 31 -3.09 -7.99 -0.74
N LYS A 32 -3.59 -7.78 -1.96
CA LYS A 32 -3.73 -6.44 -2.55
C LYS A 32 -5.13 -5.89 -2.26
N ILE A 33 -5.19 -4.67 -1.76
CA ILE A 33 -6.42 -3.90 -1.57
C ILE A 33 -6.31 -2.63 -2.39
N THR A 34 -7.10 -2.55 -3.47
CA THR A 34 -7.09 -1.43 -4.40
C THR A 34 -8.24 -0.48 -4.13
N PHE A 35 -7.94 0.82 -4.15
CA PHE A 35 -8.92 1.90 -4.18
C PHE A 35 -8.68 2.80 -5.38
N VAL A 36 -9.77 3.28 -5.96
CA VAL A 36 -9.78 4.27 -7.04
C VAL A 36 -10.42 5.53 -6.50
N GLY A 37 -9.73 6.67 -6.62
CA GLY A 37 -10.21 7.97 -6.16
C GLY A 37 -10.46 8.10 -4.65
N ILE A 38 -9.68 7.41 -3.81
CA ILE A 38 -9.79 7.53 -2.35
C ILE A 38 -9.35 8.92 -1.91
N GLU A 39 -10.24 9.63 -1.20
CA GLU A 39 -9.91 10.94 -0.65
C GLU A 39 -8.83 10.80 0.42
N THR A 40 -7.68 11.40 0.17
CA THR A 40 -6.46 11.27 0.98
C THR A 40 -5.97 12.64 1.44
N LYS A 41 -5.56 12.75 2.70
CA LYS A 41 -5.03 14.00 3.28
C LYS A 41 -3.88 13.73 4.25
N LEU A 42 -2.86 14.60 4.22
CA LEU A 42 -1.82 14.64 5.25
C LEU A 42 -2.37 15.33 6.51
N TYR A 43 -2.68 14.55 7.55
CA TYR A 43 -3.34 15.04 8.76
C TYR A 43 -2.40 14.95 9.98
N GLY A 44 -1.56 15.97 10.14
CA GLY A 44 -0.62 16.04 11.25
C GLY A 44 0.30 14.80 11.30
N ARG A 45 0.17 14.01 12.37
CA ARG A 45 0.91 12.75 12.58
C ARG A 45 0.32 11.54 11.86
N PHE A 46 -0.72 11.73 11.06
CA PHE A 46 -1.40 10.67 10.32
C PHE A 46 -1.57 11.02 8.85
N ILE A 47 -1.83 10.01 8.04
CA ILE A 47 -2.44 10.17 6.72
C ILE A 47 -3.86 9.65 6.84
N ALA A 48 -4.83 10.51 6.53
CA ALA A 48 -6.24 10.23 6.63
C ALA A 48 -6.80 9.83 5.26
N PHE A 49 -7.66 8.82 5.26
CA PHE A 49 -8.37 8.33 4.09
C PHE A 49 -9.86 8.24 4.38
N HIS A 50 -10.72 8.72 3.48
CA HIS A 50 -12.14 8.39 3.54
C HIS A 50 -12.42 7.06 2.86
N VAL A 51 -12.89 6.09 3.62
CA VAL A 51 -13.18 4.73 3.17
C VAL A 51 -14.48 4.26 3.80
N ASN A 52 -15.50 3.99 3.00
CA ASN A 52 -16.81 3.56 3.52
C ASN A 52 -16.84 2.08 3.95
N ASP A 53 -15.91 1.26 3.45
CA ASP A 53 -15.86 -0.19 3.70
C ASP A 53 -14.43 -0.63 4.10
N HIS A 54 -13.85 0.04 5.10
CA HIS A 54 -12.48 -0.27 5.55
C HIS A 54 -12.43 -1.44 6.53
N SER A 55 -13.44 -1.61 7.39
CA SER A 55 -13.40 -2.64 8.44
C SER A 55 -13.38 -4.06 7.88
N SER A 56 -14.12 -4.33 6.80
CA SER A 56 -14.09 -5.65 6.16
C SER A 56 -12.75 -5.94 5.46
N LYS A 57 -12.02 -4.89 5.04
CA LYS A 57 -10.80 -4.99 4.24
C LYS A 57 -9.51 -4.94 5.08
N PHE A 58 -9.50 -4.20 6.18
CA PHE A 58 -8.30 -3.88 6.95
C PHE A 58 -8.32 -4.33 8.41
N ASN A 59 -9.43 -4.88 8.93
CA ASN A 59 -9.47 -5.30 10.33
C ASN A 59 -8.42 -6.40 10.61
N GLY A 60 -7.51 -6.14 11.55
CA GLY A 60 -6.40 -7.02 11.88
C GLY A 60 -5.29 -7.12 10.81
N LYS A 61 -5.38 -6.32 9.73
CA LYS A 61 -4.40 -6.33 8.64
C LYS A 61 -3.24 -5.39 8.91
N VAL A 62 -2.09 -5.76 8.36
CA VAL A 62 -0.88 -4.95 8.44
C VAL A 62 -0.44 -4.52 7.05
N ILE A 63 -0.31 -3.21 6.83
CA ILE A 63 0.26 -2.68 5.58
C ILE A 63 1.78 -2.85 5.57
N LYS A 64 2.27 -3.51 4.53
CA LYS A 64 3.70 -3.73 4.27
C LYS A 64 4.23 -2.92 3.10
N LYS A 65 3.38 -2.65 2.11
CA LYS A 65 3.73 -1.84 0.93
C LYS A 65 2.56 -0.97 0.51
N ILE A 66 2.88 0.17 -0.08
CA ILE A 66 1.92 1.12 -0.64
C ILE A 66 2.39 1.45 -2.04
N HIS A 67 1.45 1.47 -2.98
CA HIS A 67 1.68 1.97 -4.32
C HIS A 67 0.58 2.97 -4.68
N ILE A 68 0.98 4.16 -5.12
CA ILE A 68 0.07 5.18 -5.66
C ILE A 68 0.22 5.17 -7.18
N ASP A 69 -0.92 5.14 -7.87
CA ASP A 69 -0.97 5.14 -9.33
C ASP A 69 -0.27 6.37 -9.93
N GLY A 70 0.50 6.17 -10.99
CA GLY A 70 1.36 7.19 -11.58
C GLY A 70 2.79 7.21 -11.03
N ASP A 71 3.05 6.58 -9.88
CA ASP A 71 4.40 6.37 -9.38
C ASP A 71 5.07 5.17 -10.06
N LYS A 72 6.39 5.24 -10.25
CA LYS A 72 7.18 4.10 -10.73
C LYS A 72 7.62 3.19 -9.58
N GLU A 73 7.62 3.70 -8.35
CA GLU A 73 8.13 2.98 -7.19
C GLU A 73 7.00 2.52 -6.25
N VAL A 74 7.26 1.38 -5.60
CA VAL A 74 6.40 0.84 -4.54
C VAL A 74 7.09 1.13 -3.22
N LEU A 75 6.44 1.95 -2.38
CA LEU A 75 6.96 2.26 -1.07
C LEU A 75 6.89 1.01 -0.18
N ARG A 76 8.06 0.55 0.27
CA ARG A 76 8.16 -0.50 1.29
C ARG A 76 8.16 0.15 2.67
N ILE A 77 7.29 -0.34 3.55
CA ILE A 77 7.18 0.17 4.92
C ILE A 77 8.19 -0.58 5.79
N PRO A 78 9.23 0.08 6.35
CA PRO A 78 10.26 -0.60 7.11
C PRO A 78 9.73 -1.17 8.44
N SER A 79 9.93 -2.48 8.61
CA SER A 79 10.10 -3.31 9.81
C SER A 79 9.19 -3.17 11.04
N ASN A 80 8.23 -2.24 11.08
CA ASN A 80 7.10 -2.21 12.03
C ASN A 80 5.83 -1.86 11.26
N SER A 81 5.36 -2.79 10.43
CA SER A 81 3.95 -3.10 10.20
C SER A 81 2.94 -1.97 10.52
N GLN A 82 2.43 -1.26 9.51
CA GLN A 82 1.42 -0.22 9.71
C GLN A 82 0.04 -0.84 9.88
N THR A 83 -0.44 -0.94 11.12
CA THR A 83 -1.84 -1.31 11.39
C THR A 83 -2.72 -0.09 11.22
N PRO A 84 -3.67 -0.08 10.27
CA PRO A 84 -4.56 1.05 10.08
C PRO A 84 -5.45 1.26 11.30
N GLN A 85 -5.60 2.51 11.73
CA GLN A 85 -6.61 2.89 12.72
C GLN A 85 -7.92 3.19 11.99
N LEU A 86 -9.00 2.54 12.43
CA LEU A 86 -10.29 2.56 11.76
C LEU A 86 -11.28 3.38 12.61
N SER A 87 -11.96 4.36 12.03
CA SER A 87 -12.92 5.20 12.74
C SER A 87 -14.00 5.75 11.81
N GLY A 88 -15.26 5.39 12.04
CA GLY A 88 -16.39 5.88 11.26
C GLY A 88 -16.31 5.48 9.79
N SER A 89 -16.19 6.46 8.88
CA SER A 89 -15.92 6.29 7.44
C SER A 89 -14.48 6.64 7.08
N SER A 90 -13.58 6.61 8.04
CA SER A 90 -12.18 7.02 7.89
C SER A 90 -11.21 5.92 8.32
N MET A 91 -10.09 5.87 7.61
CA MET A 91 -8.91 5.06 7.95
C MET A 91 -7.72 6.00 8.14
N TYR A 92 -6.85 5.68 9.09
CA TYR A 92 -5.63 6.44 9.35
C TYR A 92 -4.42 5.51 9.36
N ILE A 93 -3.33 5.94 8.72
CA ILE A 93 -2.01 5.33 8.91
C ILE A 93 -1.06 6.33 9.55
N ASN A 94 -0.08 5.82 10.28
CA ASN A 94 0.83 6.66 11.03
C ASN A 94 1.86 7.32 10.09
N ASN A 95 1.98 8.64 10.20
CA ASN A 95 2.84 9.51 9.39
C ASN A 95 4.09 9.99 10.14
N ILE A 96 4.52 9.26 11.18
CA ILE A 96 5.75 9.55 11.93
C ILE A 96 7.01 9.27 11.07
N ASN A 97 6.90 8.37 10.09
CA ASN A 97 8.00 8.12 9.16
C ASN A 97 7.99 9.16 8.02
N GLU A 98 9.07 9.91 7.89
CA GLU A 98 9.24 10.94 6.85
C GLU A 98 9.15 10.37 5.43
N ASP A 99 9.50 9.10 5.21
CA ASP A 99 9.42 8.47 3.89
C ASP A 99 7.97 8.27 3.44
N ILE A 100 7.07 7.88 4.35
CA ILE A 100 5.64 7.75 4.03
C ILE A 100 5.07 9.13 3.72
N LYS A 101 5.37 10.13 4.56
CA LYS A 101 4.92 11.51 4.33
C LYS A 101 5.38 12.04 2.98
N ARG A 102 6.67 11.87 2.68
CA ARG A 102 7.29 12.34 1.45
C ARG A 102 6.67 11.65 0.24
N TYR A 103 6.52 10.32 0.28
CA TYR A 103 5.91 9.54 -0.79
C TYR A 103 4.48 10.02 -1.12
N PHE A 104 3.64 10.23 -0.11
CA PHE A 104 2.29 10.75 -0.33
C PHE A 104 2.27 12.19 -0.82
N SER A 105 3.16 13.04 -0.31
CA SER A 105 3.27 14.45 -0.73
C SER A 105 3.74 14.58 -2.17
N GLU A 106 4.74 13.80 -2.59
CA GLU A 106 5.28 13.77 -3.96
C GLU A 106 4.24 13.25 -4.96
N ASN A 107 3.34 12.37 -4.51
CA ASN A 107 2.22 11.87 -5.28
C ASN A 107 0.95 12.76 -5.21
N GLY A 108 1.03 13.93 -4.56
CA GLY A 108 -0.01 14.96 -4.62
C GLY A 108 -0.94 15.06 -3.41
N ALA A 109 -0.72 14.29 -2.34
CA ALA A 109 -1.46 14.50 -1.09
C ALA A 109 -1.08 15.85 -0.44
N SER A 110 -2.06 16.55 0.12
CA SER A 110 -1.87 17.87 0.76
C SER A 110 -2.30 17.84 2.23
N SER A 111 -1.81 18.79 3.02
CA SER A 111 -2.32 19.08 4.36
C SER A 111 -3.51 20.04 4.38
N SER A 112 -3.79 20.76 3.27
CA SER A 112 -4.92 21.70 3.17
C SER A 112 -6.25 20.96 2.97
N ASP A 113 -6.29 20.09 1.96
CA ASP A 113 -7.52 19.49 1.44
C ASP A 113 -7.32 17.99 1.16
N PHE A 114 -8.43 17.28 1.11
CA PHE A 114 -8.44 15.92 0.60
C PHE A 114 -8.23 15.92 -0.91
N LYS A 115 -7.39 15.00 -1.38
CA LYS A 115 -7.12 14.76 -2.79
C LYS A 115 -7.48 13.32 -3.14
N PRO A 116 -8.25 13.09 -4.22
CA PRO A 116 -8.55 11.74 -4.66
C PRO A 116 -7.27 11.09 -5.20
N MET A 117 -7.00 9.86 -4.77
CA MET A 117 -5.83 9.09 -5.19
C MET A 117 -6.23 7.65 -5.56
N ASN A 118 -5.48 7.03 -6.46
CA ASN A 118 -5.61 5.60 -6.72
C ASN A 118 -4.50 4.90 -5.94
N ILE A 119 -4.86 4.04 -5.01
CA ILE A 119 -3.90 3.46 -4.06
C ILE A 119 -4.09 1.94 -4.00
N ILE A 120 -2.97 1.23 -4.01
CA ILE A 120 -2.88 -0.19 -3.74
C ILE A 120 -2.15 -0.39 -2.42
N PHE A 121 -2.83 -0.96 -1.44
CA PHE A 121 -2.23 -1.42 -0.19
C PHE A 121 -1.90 -2.90 -0.30
N PHE A 122 -0.69 -3.27 0.07
CA PHE A 122 -0.26 -4.66 0.15
C PHE A 122 -0.19 -5.04 1.62
N VAL A 123 -1.06 -5.96 2.03
CA VAL A 123 -1.29 -6.31 3.44
C VAL A 123 -1.03 -7.77 3.75
N GLU A 124 -0.64 -8.03 4.99
CA GLU A 124 -0.60 -9.36 5.62
C GLU A 124 -1.89 -9.58 6.43
#